data_AF-W2UR18-F1
#
_entry.id   AF-W2UR18-F1
#
_cell.length_a   1.000
_cell.length_b   1.000
_cell.length_c   1.000
_cell.angle_alpha   90.00
_cell.angle_beta   90.00
_cell.angle_gamma   90.00
#
_symmetry.space_group_name_H-M   'P 1'
#
loop_
_entity.id
_entity.type
_entity.pdbx_description
1 polymer ?
#
loop_
_entity_poly.entity_id
_entity_poly.type
_entity_poly.pdbx_seq_one_letter_code
_entity_poly.pdbx_strand_id
1 'polypeptide(L)' 'MILKELTSLEENQNPLELVDIPIPVPKPDELLVKVSFCGVCHTELDEIEG' A
#
# COMPACT_ATOMS: atom_id res chain seq x y z
N MET A 1 -5.71 -0.51 0.07
CA MET A 1 -5.46 0.22 -1.18
C MET A 1 -4.22 -0.35 -1.84
N ILE A 2 -4.14 -0.36 -3.17
CA ILE A 2 -3.02 -0.90 -3.95
C ILE A 2 -2.60 0.13 -5.01
N LEU A 3 -1.30 0.33 -5.17
CA LEU A 3 -0.70 1.05 -6.29
C LEU A 3 -0.45 0.06 -7.44
N LYS A 4 -1.01 0.34 -8.63
CA LYS A 4 -0.84 -0.56 -9.79
C LYS A 4 0.35 -0.20 -10.67
N GLU A 5 0.73 1.07 -10.69
CA GLU A 5 1.84 1.61 -11.47
C GLU A 5 2.44 2.81 -10.74
N LEU A 6 3.74 3.04 -10.96
CA LEU A 6 4.41 4.26 -10.47
C LEU A 6 3.92 5.45 -11.29
N THR A 7 3.72 6.59 -10.63
CA THR A 7 3.20 7.80 -11.28
C THR A 7 3.53 9.03 -10.45
N SER A 8 3.72 10.18 -11.11
CA SER A 8 3.81 11.45 -10.39
C SER A 8 2.44 11.85 -9.85
N LEU A 9 2.40 12.35 -8.62
CA LEU A 9 1.16 12.85 -8.01
C LEU A 9 0.66 14.14 -8.67
N GLU A 10 1.53 14.86 -9.41
CA GLU A 10 1.12 16.00 -10.23
C GLU A 10 0.22 15.56 -11.39
N GLU A 11 0.50 14.39 -11.98
CA GLU A 11 -0.23 13.83 -13.11
C GLU A 11 -1.45 13.02 -12.66
N ASN A 12 -1.31 12.26 -11.56
CA ASN A 12 -2.36 11.43 -10.99
C ASN A 12 -2.45 11.60 -9.47
N GLN A 13 -3.39 12.45 -9.03
CA GLN A 13 -3.58 12.74 -7.60
C GLN A 13 -4.21 11.60 -6.79
N ASN A 14 -4.77 10.56 -7.45
CA ASN A 14 -5.43 9.44 -6.77
C ASN A 14 -4.95 8.10 -7.34
N PRO A 15 -3.66 7.75 -7.19
CA PRO A 15 -3.07 6.58 -7.85
C PRO A 15 -3.40 5.26 -7.15
N LEU A 16 -4.00 5.32 -5.97
CA LEU A 16 -4.32 4.18 -5.13
C LEU A 16 -5.73 3.68 -5.37
N GLU A 17 -5.87 2.37 -5.60
CA GLU A 17 -7.16 1.73 -5.78
C GLU A 17 -7.58 0.94 -4.54
N LEU A 18 -8.87 1.04 -4.18
CA LEU A 18 -9.46 0.17 -3.17
C LEU A 18 -9.79 -1.18 -3.81
N VAL A 19 -9.17 -2.25 -3.31
CA VAL A 19 -9.33 -3.60 -3.83
C VAL A 19 -9.51 -4.60 -2.68
N ASP A 20 -10.28 -5.64 -2.94
CA ASP A 20 -10.38 -6.80 -2.06
C ASP A 20 -9.22 -7.76 -2.31
N ILE A 21 -8.57 -8.20 -1.24
CA ILE A 21 -7.48 -9.19 -1.27
C ILE A 21 -7.80 -10.33 -0.30
N PRO A 22 -7.43 -11.58 -0.62
CA PRO A 22 -7.63 -12.70 0.30
C PRO A 22 -6.78 -12.53 1.56
N ILE A 23 -7.27 -13.06 2.69
CA ILE A 23 -6.50 -13.07 3.94
C ILE A 23 -5.32 -14.04 3.77
N PRO A 24 -4.06 -13.60 3.97
CA PRO A 24 -2.90 -14.45 3.79
C PRO A 24 -2.78 -15.47 4.92
N VAL A 25 -2.19 -16.63 4.59
CA VAL A 25 -1.86 -17.69 5.56
C VAL A 25 -0.38 -17.53 5.94
N PRO A 26 -0.04 -17.27 7.21
CA PRO A 26 1.35 -17.08 7.63
C PRO A 26 2.15 -18.38 7.55
N LYS A 27 3.42 -18.27 7.15
CA LYS A 27 4.43 -19.34 7.25
C LYS A 27 4.93 -19.50 8.69
N PRO A 28 5.75 -20.53 9.00
CA PRO A 28 6.19 -20.80 10.37
C PRO A 28 6.82 -19.61 11.13
N ASP A 29 7.47 -18.67 10.44
CA ASP A 29 8.16 -17.51 11.04
C ASP A 29 7.45 -16.16 10.76
N GLU A 30 6.18 -16.19 10.37
CA GLU A 30 5.39 -14.99 10.04
C GLU A 30 4.23 -14.79 11.01
N LEU A 31 3.79 -13.53 11.15
CA LEU A 31 2.63 -13.17 11.96
C LEU A 31 1.57 -12.50 11.08
N LEU A 32 0.31 -12.89 11.26
CA LEU A 32 -0.83 -12.19 10.67
C LEU A 32 -1.33 -11.12 11.63
N VAL A 33 -1.21 -9.85 11.23
CA VAL A 33 -1.60 -8.70 12.06
C VAL A 33 -2.82 -7.99 11.48
N LYS A 34 -3.83 -7.73 12.31
CA LYS A 34 -4.94 -6.85 11.96
C LYS A 34 -4.53 -5.40 12.19
N VAL A 35 -4.32 -4.66 11.10
CA VAL A 35 -4.01 -3.23 11.14
C VAL A 35 -5.23 -2.44 11.61
N SER A 36 -5.10 -1.66 12.69
CA SER A 36 -6.16 -0.77 13.18
C SER A 36 -6.00 0.66 12.64
N PHE A 37 -4.76 1.10 12.46
CA PHE A 37 -4.38 2.41 11.89
C PHE A 37 -3.10 2.22 11.08
N CYS A 38 -2.97 2.98 10.00
CA CYS A 38 -1.75 3.05 9.19
C CYS A 38 -1.31 4.51 9.12
N GLY A 39 -0.08 4.80 9.57
CA GLY A 39 0.53 6.12 9.40
C GLY A 39 1.08 6.27 7.99
N VAL A 40 1.08 7.49 7.47
CA VAL A 40 1.70 7.83 6.19
C VAL A 40 2.81 8.83 6.49
N CYS A 41 4.03 8.53 6.09
CA CYS A 41 5.18 9.40 6.10
C CYS A 41 5.53 9.86 4.68
N HIS A 42 6.62 10.62 4.53
CA HIS A 42 6.99 11.14 3.22
C HIS A 42 7.62 10.08 2.31
N THR A 43 8.25 9.04 2.88
CA THR A 43 8.84 7.96 2.10
C THR A 43 7.78 7.21 1.29
N GLU A 44 6.53 7.14 1.74
CA GLU A 44 5.46 6.56 0.92
C GLU A 44 5.16 7.36 -0.36
N LEU A 45 5.45 8.67 -0.39
CA LEU A 45 5.33 9.47 -1.61
C LEU A 45 6.46 9.11 -2.58
N ASP A 46 7.69 8.99 -2.08
CA ASP A 46 8.84 8.57 -2.89
C ASP A 46 8.56 7.20 -3.55
N GLU A 47 7.96 6.25 -2.82
CA GLU A 47 7.59 4.94 -3.37
C GLU A 47 6.49 4.99 -4.45
N ILE A 48 5.65 6.03 -4.48
CA ILE A 48 4.63 6.22 -5.54
C ILE A 48 5.26 6.81 -6.80
N GLU A 49 6.21 7.73 -6.63
CA GLU A 49 6.80 8.49 -7.72
C GLU A 49 8.02 7.80 -8.36
N GLY A 50 8.66 6.85 -7.66
CA GLY A 50 9.80 6.06 -8.13
C GLY A 50 11.15 6.74 -7.93
#